data_AF-A0A553JVV8-F1
#
_entry.id   AF-A0A553JVV8-F1
#
_cell.length_a   1.000
_cell.length_b   1.000
_cell.length_c   1.000
_cell.angle_alpha   90.00
_cell.angle_beta   90.00
_cell.angle_gamma   90.00
#
_symmetry.space_group_name_H-M   'P 1'
#
loop_
_entity.id
_entity.type
_entity.pdbx_description
1 polymer ?
#
loop_
_entity_poly.entity_id
_entity_poly.type
_entity_poly.pdbx_seq_one_letter_code
_entity_poly.pdbx_strand_id
1 'polypeptide(L)' 'IDVPLLLIHGERDRICPPQAAQYVYERTNHCTFMLMPNVGHAPHVTQPSMCAHYIQTWLGGGKND' A
#
# COMPACT_ATOMS: atom_id res chain seq x y z
N ILE A 1 15.01 0.07 -8.10
CA ILE A 1 14.90 0.50 -6.69
C ILE A 1 15.41 -0.66 -5.88
N ASP A 2 16.43 -0.45 -5.05
CA ASP A 2 17.12 -1.53 -4.31
C ASP A 2 16.90 -1.44 -2.80
N VAL A 3 15.98 -0.57 -2.36
CA VAL A 3 15.55 -0.44 -0.97
C VAL A 3 14.21 -1.13 -0.75
N PRO A 4 13.90 -1.59 0.48
CA PRO A 4 12.57 -2.11 0.80
C PRO A 4 11.48 -1.09 0.46
N LEU A 5 10.41 -1.54 -0.21
CA LEU A 5 9.31 -0.70 -0.68
C LEU A 5 7.98 -1.22 -0.15
N LEU A 6 7.15 -0.34 0.41
CA LEU A 6 5.73 -0.61 0.69
C LEU A 6 4.85 0.14 -0.32
N LEU A 7 4.03 -0.60 -1.07
CA LEU A 7 3.00 -0.06 -1.94
C LEU A 7 1.63 -0.25 -1.30
N ILE A 8 0.89 0.83 -1.10
CA ILE A 8 -0.51 0.81 -0.63
C ILE A 8 -1.38 1.38 -1.74
N HIS A 9 -2.37 0.61 -2.21
CA HIS A 9 -3.22 1.01 -3.33
C HIS A 9 -4.69 0.69 -3.06
N GLY A 10 -5.61 1.51 -3.58
CA GLY A 10 -7.05 1.24 -3.48
C GLY A 10 -7.55 0.39 -4.64
N GLU A 11 -8.27 -0.71 -4.35
CA GLU A 11 -8.84 -1.61 -5.37
C GLU A 11 -9.78 -0.90 -6.35
N ARG A 12 -10.48 0.15 -5.90
CA ARG A 12 -11.44 0.92 -6.69
C ARG A 12 -10.85 2.23 -7.20
N ASP A 13 -9.54 2.38 -7.23
CA ASP A 13 -8.89 3.54 -7.83
C ASP A 13 -9.18 3.60 -9.34
N ARG A 14 -9.91 4.64 -9.76
CA ARG A 14 -10.26 4.91 -11.15
C ARG A 14 -9.36 5.96 -11.80
N ILE A 15 -8.51 6.63 -11.02
CA ILE A 15 -7.55 7.63 -11.49
C ILE A 15 -6.24 6.92 -11.86
N CYS A 16 -5.75 6.06 -10.97
CA CYS A 16 -4.60 5.19 -11.19
C CYS A 16 -5.01 3.73 -10.95
N PRO A 17 -5.35 2.96 -11.99
CA PRO A 17 -5.87 1.60 -11.80
C PRO A 17 -4.89 0.70 -11.01
N PRO A 18 -5.39 -0.26 -10.20
CA PRO A 18 -4.55 -1.18 -9.42
C PRO A 18 -3.44 -1.90 -10.21
N GLN A 19 -3.66 -2.09 -11.51
CA GLN A 19 -2.70 -2.67 -12.44
C GLN A 19 -1.39 -1.87 -12.52
N ALA A 20 -1.42 -0.55 -12.29
CA ALA A 20 -0.21 0.26 -12.21
C ALA A 20 0.63 -0.10 -10.99
N ALA A 21 0.00 -0.31 -9.82
CA ALA A 21 0.70 -0.76 -8.62
C ALA A 21 1.20 -2.21 -8.77
N GLN A 22 0.41 -3.09 -9.40
CA GLN A 22 0.83 -4.45 -9.74
C GLN A 22 2.07 -4.46 -10.65
N TYR A 23 2.08 -3.62 -11.69
CA TYR A 23 3.22 -3.48 -12.60
C TYR A 23 4.52 -3.13 -11.85
N VAL A 24 4.45 -2.23 -10.87
CA VAL A 24 5.60 -1.84 -10.04
C VAL A 24 6.02 -2.99 -9.12
N TYR A 25 5.07 -3.64 -8.46
CA TYR A 25 5.32 -4.78 -7.56
C TYR A 25 6.05 -5.92 -8.29
N GLU A 26 5.61 -6.28 -9.49
CA GLU A 26 6.21 -7.35 -10.31
C GLU A 26 7.65 -7.06 -10.75
N ARG A 27 8.07 -5.79 -10.77
CA ARG A 27 9.36 -5.34 -11.31
C ARG A 27 10.31 -4.80 -10.24
N THR A 28 9.88 -4.77 -8.98
CA THR A 28 10.66 -4.22 -7.89
C THR A 28 11.02 -5.32 -6.90
N ASN A 29 12.32 -5.56 -6.74
CA ASN A 29 12.81 -6.45 -5.69
C ASN A 29 12.51 -5.86 -4.30
N HIS A 30 12.22 -6.71 -3.32
CA HIS A 30 11.91 -6.30 -1.94
C HIS A 30 10.71 -5.35 -1.80
N CYS A 31 9.66 -5.56 -2.61
CA CYS A 31 8.41 -4.83 -2.52
C CYS A 31 7.36 -5.61 -1.71
N THR A 32 6.66 -4.93 -0.82
CA THR A 32 5.42 -5.39 -0.17
C THR A 32 4.25 -4.63 -0.80
N PHE A 33 3.23 -5.33 -1.27
CA PHE A 33 2.06 -4.71 -1.91
C PHE A 33 0.78 -4.97 -1.12
N MET A 34 0.10 -3.90 -0.74
CA MET A 34 -1.16 -3.89 0.01
C MET A 34 -2.27 -3.29 -0.85
N LEU A 35 -3.15 -4.14 -1.36
CA LEU A 35 -4.35 -3.73 -2.09
C LEU A 35 -5.53 -3.62 -1.12
N MET A 36 -6.09 -2.43 -0.98
CA MET A 36 -7.18 -2.13 -0.06
C MET A 36 -8.54 -2.37 -0.71
N PRO A 37 -9.33 -3.34 -0.21
CA PRO A 37 -10.63 -3.65 -0.80
C PRO A 37 -11.58 -2.46 -0.62
N ASN A 38 -12.35 -2.16 -1.66
CA ASN A 38 -13.34 -1.08 -1.65
C ASN A 38 -12.81 0.35 -1.47
N VAL A 39 -11.51 0.61 -1.59
CA VAL A 39 -10.90 1.94 -1.43
C VAL A 39 -10.53 2.56 -2.79
N GLY A 40 -10.72 3.87 -2.93
CA GLY A 40 -10.40 4.63 -4.14
C GLY A 40 -8.97 5.18 -4.17
N HIS A 41 -8.77 6.27 -4.92
CA HIS A 41 -7.45 6.79 -5.27
C HIS A 41 -6.58 7.28 -4.10
N ALA A 42 -7.19 7.90 -3.09
CA ALA A 42 -6.46 8.52 -1.99
C ALA A 42 -6.68 7.76 -0.68
N PRO A 43 -6.10 6.55 -0.51
CA PRO A 43 -6.29 5.75 0.70
C PRO A 43 -5.78 6.47 1.95
N HIS A 44 -4.72 7.28 1.86
CA HIS A 44 -4.20 8.04 2.99
C HIS A 44 -5.14 9.18 3.46
N VAL A 45 -6.05 9.65 2.61
CA VAL A 45 -7.08 10.65 2.97
C VAL A 45 -8.35 9.97 3.44
N THR A 46 -8.79 8.94 2.72
CA THR A 46 -10.09 8.28 2.94
C THR A 46 -10.04 7.19 4.01
N GLN A 47 -8.87 6.59 4.23
CA GLN A 47 -8.61 5.50 5.18
C GLN A 47 -7.28 5.74 5.92
N PRO A 48 -7.09 6.90 6.59
CA PRO A 48 -5.82 7.30 7.19
C PRO A 48 -5.32 6.31 8.24
N SER A 49 -6.21 5.81 9.12
CA SER A 49 -5.85 4.85 10.16
C SER A 49 -5.36 3.52 9.60
N MET A 50 -5.96 3.04 8.51
CA MET A 50 -5.52 1.81 7.84
C MET A 50 -4.16 1.99 7.17
N CYS A 51 -3.92 3.14 6.54
CA CYS A 51 -2.61 3.45 5.98
C CYS A 51 -1.53 3.51 7.06
N ALA A 52 -1.82 4.20 8.17
CA ALA A 52 -0.91 4.27 9.32
C ALA A 52 -0.61 2.87 9.88
N HIS A 53 -1.64 2.03 10.05
CA HIS A 53 -1.48 0.65 10.50
C HIS A 53 -0.57 -0.16 9.57
N TYR A 54 -0.77 -0.08 8.24
CA TYR A 54 0.10 -0.80 7.29
C TYR A 54 1.54 -0.31 7.32
N ILE A 55 1.75 1.00 7.44
CA ILE A 55 3.10 1.58 7.55
C ILE A 55 3.78 1.09 8.84
N GLN A 56 3.09 1.16 9.98
CA GLN A 56 3.64 0.74 11.27
C GLN A 56 3.93 -0.76 11.31
N THR A 57 3.00 -1.58 10.83
CA THR A 57 3.19 -3.04 10.73
C THR A 57 4.37 -3.37 9.83
N TRP A 58 4.51 -2.69 8.68
CA TRP A 58 5.61 -2.93 7.74
C TRP A 58 6.98 -2.51 8.31
N LEU A 59 7.04 -1.41 9.06
CA LEU A 59 8.26 -0.97 9.75
C LEU A 59 8.64 -1.87 10.95
N GLY A 60 7.85 -2.90 11.26
CA GLY A 60 8.06 -3.76 12.44
C GLY A 60 7.63 -3.11 13.75
N GLY A 61 6.91 -1.97 13.71
CA GLY A 61 6.41 -1.24 14.88
C GLY A 61 5.13 -1.82 15.50
N GLY A 62 4.73 -3.03 15.13
CA GLY A 62 3.52 -3.68 15.63
C GLY A 62 3.77 -4.54 16.86
N LYS A 63 3.82 -3.92 18.05
CA LYS A 63 3.13 -4.37 19.29
C LYS A 63 3.44 -3.44 20.47
N ASN A 64 2.39 -2.82 20.99
CA ASN A 64 1.98 -2.86 22.41
C ASN A 64 0.52 -2.39 22.45
N ASP A 65 -0.39 -3.37 22.43
CA ASP A 65 -1.71 -3.45 23.10
C ASP A 65 -2.62 -4.45 22.36
#